data_AF-A0A8J7UC69-F1
#
_entry.id   AF-A0A8J7UC69-F1
#
_cell.length_a   1.000
_cell.length_b   1.000
_cell.length_c   1.000
_cell.angle_alpha   90.00
_cell.angle_beta   90.00
_cell.angle_gamma   90.00
#
_symmetry.space_group_name_H-M   'P 1'
#
loop_
_entity.id
_entity.type
_entity.pdbx_description
1 polymer ?
#
loop_
_entity_poly.entity_id
_entity_poly.type
_entity_poly.pdbx_seq_one_letter_code
_entity_poly.pdbx_strand_id
1 'polypeptide(L)'
;MKASFVLLFVLMLIGGNAACTRTVYTPVESTASDSLYRSTARRDTIFMLDSVRVEVKGDSVKETRQRTLYRTVTLTDTVREVSVDTVRITIPPQREKGDASRWRLPVIIAATLLACLVAVRKITRG
;
A
#
# COMPACT_ATOMS: atom_id res chain seq x y z
N MET A 1 -29.21 35.85 44.81
CA MET A 1 -29.85 34.67 44.18
C MET A 1 -29.82 34.69 42.65
N LYS A 2 -30.20 35.81 41.99
CA LYS A 2 -30.26 35.91 40.52
C LYS A 2 -28.90 35.66 39.81
N ALA A 3 -27.80 36.20 40.33
CA ALA A 3 -26.45 36.01 39.74
C ALA A 3 -25.93 34.57 39.84
N SER A 4 -26.25 33.86 40.93
CA SER A 4 -25.83 32.47 41.14
C SER A 4 -26.52 31.51 40.15
N PHE A 5 -27.81 31.75 39.86
CA PHE A 5 -28.58 30.95 38.88
C PHE A 5 -28.07 31.15 37.44
N VAL A 6 -27.61 32.36 37.12
CA VAL A 6 -27.01 32.67 35.81
C VAL A 6 -25.66 31.98 35.63
N LEU A 7 -24.82 31.96 36.68
CA LEU A 7 -23.53 31.28 36.65
C LEU A 7 -23.69 29.76 36.42
N LEU A 8 -24.67 29.15 37.09
CA LEU A 8 -24.97 27.72 36.97
C LEU A 8 -25.45 27.33 35.57
N PHE A 9 -26.24 28.19 34.92
CA PHE A 9 -26.72 27.98 33.55
C PHE A 9 -25.58 28.05 32.52
N VAL A 10 -24.63 28.97 32.70
CA VAL A 10 -23.43 29.08 31.85
C VAL A 10 -22.53 27.85 31.98
N LEU A 11 -22.35 27.34 33.20
CA LEU A 11 -21.54 26.16 33.47
C LEU A 11 -22.13 24.89 32.83
N MET A 12 -23.45 24.75 32.84
CA MET A 12 -24.15 23.61 32.23
C MET A 12 -24.03 23.61 30.69
N LEU A 13 -24.07 24.78 30.06
CA LEU A 13 -23.87 24.93 28.62
C LEU A 13 -22.45 24.57 28.19
N ILE A 14 -21.44 24.94 28.98
CA ILE A 14 -20.04 24.59 28.67
C ILE A 14 -19.82 23.08 28.82
N GLY A 15 -20.36 22.46 29.87
CA GLY A 15 -20.23 21.01 30.12
C GLY A 15 -20.87 20.14 29.03
N GLY A 16 -22.03 20.54 28.49
CA GLY A 16 -22.71 19.79 27.43
C GLY A 16 -21.94 19.75 26.09
N ASN A 17 -21.11 20.75 25.82
CA ASN A 17 -20.34 20.84 24.57
C ASN A 17 -19.06 19.98 24.58
N ALA A 18 -18.54 19.61 25.75
CA ALA A 18 -17.36 18.76 25.88
C ALA A 18 -17.67 17.27 25.66
N ALA A 19 -18.95 16.86 25.70
CA ALA A 19 -19.35 15.45 25.70
C ALA A 19 -19.48 14.80 24.30
N CYS A 20 -19.28 15.54 23.21
CA CYS A 20 -19.59 15.07 21.84
C CYS A 20 -18.37 14.68 20.98
N THR A 21 -17.37 13.99 21.52
CA THR A 21 -16.28 13.42 20.71
C THR A 21 -16.33 11.89 20.70
N ARG A 22 -17.20 11.31 19.87
CA ARG A 22 -17.19 9.86 19.62
C ARG A 22 -16.20 9.54 18.50
N THR A 23 -15.12 8.83 18.83
CA THR A 23 -14.21 8.26 17.84
C THR A 23 -14.78 6.93 17.35
N VAL A 24 -15.11 6.82 16.07
CA VAL A 24 -15.54 5.56 15.44
C VAL A 24 -14.31 4.88 14.85
N TYR A 25 -14.06 3.63 15.24
CA TYR A 25 -12.97 2.84 14.67
C TYR A 25 -13.45 2.18 13.37
N THR A 26 -12.85 2.57 12.25
CA THR A 26 -13.05 1.92 10.95
C THR A 26 -11.96 0.87 10.74
N PRO A 27 -12.31 -0.40 10.48
CA PRO A 27 -11.32 -1.44 10.21
C PRO A 27 -10.52 -1.10 8.95
N VAL A 28 -9.20 -1.30 9.00
CA VAL A 28 -8.28 -1.09 7.88
C VAL A 28 -7.97 -2.44 7.24
N GLU A 29 -8.34 -2.60 5.97
CA GLU A 29 -8.03 -3.80 5.17
C GLU A 29 -6.51 -3.92 4.96
N SER A 30 -5.95 -5.10 5.22
CA SER A 30 -4.52 -5.38 5.03
C SER A 30 -4.15 -5.48 3.54
N THR A 31 -2.99 -4.92 3.19
CA THR A 31 -2.44 -4.80 1.83
C THR A 31 -2.61 -6.06 0.95
N ALA A 32 -3.19 -5.90 -0.24
CA ALA A 32 -3.17 -6.93 -1.28
C ALA A 32 -1.79 -6.98 -1.94
N SER A 33 -1.13 -8.14 -1.92
CA SER A 33 0.14 -8.39 -2.61
C SER A 33 -0.09 -9.24 -3.86
N ASP A 34 0.23 -8.71 -5.03
CA ASP A 34 0.25 -9.47 -6.29
C ASP A 34 1.68 -9.93 -6.60
N SER A 35 1.83 -11.13 -7.16
CA SER A 35 3.13 -11.72 -7.54
C SER A 35 3.16 -12.01 -9.04
N LEU A 36 4.04 -11.33 -9.77
CA LEU A 36 4.25 -11.58 -11.20
C LEU A 36 5.31 -12.67 -11.42
N TYR A 37 4.94 -13.76 -12.10
CA TYR A 37 5.89 -14.81 -12.50
C TYR A 37 6.51 -14.48 -13.86
N ARG A 38 7.84 -14.31 -13.91
CA ARG A 38 8.58 -14.15 -15.18
C ARG A 38 9.25 -15.48 -15.57
N SER A 39 8.74 -16.15 -16.60
CA SER A 39 9.45 -17.27 -17.23
C SER A 39 10.39 -16.75 -18.33
N THR A 40 11.64 -17.23 -18.33
CA THR A 40 12.60 -16.93 -19.40
C THR A 40 12.83 -18.19 -20.23
N ALA A 41 12.51 -18.14 -21.53
CA ALA A 41 12.83 -19.23 -22.44
C ALA A 41 14.36 -19.27 -22.68
N ARG A 42 15.00 -20.39 -22.31
CA ARG A 42 16.43 -20.63 -22.54
C ARG A 42 16.61 -21.45 -23.81
N ARG A 43 17.61 -21.11 -24.63
CA ARG A 43 17.97 -21.86 -25.84
C ARG A 43 19.30 -22.58 -25.61
N ASP A 44 19.31 -23.88 -25.82
CA ASP A 44 20.51 -24.70 -25.89
C ASP A 44 20.84 -24.99 -27.35
N THR A 45 22.11 -24.91 -27.73
CA THR A 45 22.56 -25.21 -29.10
C THR A 45 23.54 -26.38 -29.11
N ILE A 46 23.31 -27.33 -30.02
CA ILE A 46 24.18 -28.49 -30.24
C ILE A 46 24.65 -28.44 -31.69
N PHE A 47 25.97 -28.49 -31.90
CA PHE A 47 26.58 -28.60 -33.23
C PHE A 47 27.24 -29.96 -33.38
N MET A 48 27.03 -30.59 -34.53
CA MET A 48 27.59 -31.90 -34.87
C MET A 48 28.33 -31.79 -36.20
N LEU A 49 29.59 -32.18 -36.21
CA LEU A 49 30.41 -32.28 -37.41
C LEU A 49 30.84 -33.73 -37.59
N ASP A 50 30.40 -34.32 -38.70
CA ASP A 50 30.77 -35.68 -39.09
C ASP A 50 31.69 -35.62 -40.31
N SER A 51 32.84 -36.29 -40.23
CA SER A 51 33.78 -36.41 -41.34
C SER A 51 34.16 -37.86 -41.60
N VAL A 52 34.25 -38.20 -42.89
CA VAL A 52 34.65 -39.53 -43.36
C VAL A 52 35.79 -39.33 -44.34
N ARG A 53 36.94 -39.94 -44.05
CA ARG A 53 38.09 -39.97 -44.95
C ARG A 53 38.28 -41.40 -45.44
N VAL A 54 38.29 -41.56 -46.76
CA VAL A 54 38.58 -42.84 -47.41
C VAL A 54 39.94 -42.72 -48.08
N GLU A 55 40.82 -43.67 -47.81
CA GLU A 55 42.15 -43.75 -48.41
C GLU A 55 42.27 -45.10 -49.13
N VAL A 56 42.66 -45.05 -50.40
CA VAL A 56 42.83 -46.24 -51.25
C VAL A 56 44.33 -46.44 -51.49
N LYS A 57 44.84 -47.62 -51.14
CA LYS A 57 46.24 -48.04 -51.38
C LYS A 57 46.24 -49.41 -52.06
N GLY A 58 46.45 -49.40 -53.39
CA GLY A 58 46.41 -50.63 -54.19
C GLY A 58 45.09 -51.37 -53.97
N ASP A 59 45.18 -52.63 -53.54
CA ASP A 59 44.01 -53.50 -53.30
C ASP A 59 43.31 -53.23 -51.96
N SER A 60 43.87 -52.38 -51.10
CA SER A 60 43.34 -52.10 -49.75
C SER A 60 42.65 -50.73 -49.66
N VAL A 61 41.47 -50.71 -49.06
CA VAL A 61 40.72 -49.48 -48.74
C VAL A 61 40.68 -49.29 -47.22
N LYS A 62 41.04 -48.09 -46.75
CA LYS A 62 40.96 -47.72 -45.33
C LYS A 62 39.99 -46.56 -45.15
N GLU A 63 39.01 -46.75 -44.28
CA GLU A 63 38.04 -45.73 -43.90
C GLU A 63 38.34 -45.20 -42.49
N THR A 64 38.32 -43.88 -42.32
CA THR A 64 38.45 -43.20 -41.02
C THR A 64 37.24 -42.29 -40.81
N ARG A 65 36.48 -42.52 -39.74
CA ARG A 65 35.33 -41.70 -39.35
C ARG A 65 35.67 -40.87 -38.13
N GLN A 66 35.35 -39.59 -38.15
CA GLN A 66 35.47 -38.70 -36.99
C GLN A 66 34.15 -37.99 -36.76
N ARG A 67 33.76 -37.90 -35.49
CA ARG A 67 32.54 -37.21 -35.04
C ARG A 67 32.92 -36.23 -33.95
N THR A 68 32.60 -34.96 -34.15
CA THR A 68 32.85 -33.88 -33.18
C THR A 68 31.54 -33.28 -32.72
N LEU A 69 31.34 -33.18 -31.40
CA LEU A 69 30.14 -32.64 -30.77
C LEU A 69 30.50 -31.41 -29.94
N TYR A 70 29.87 -30.27 -30.25
CA TYR A 70 29.97 -29.05 -29.45
C TYR A 70 28.62 -28.77 -28.79
N ARG A 71 28.62 -28.50 -27.49
CA ARG A 71 27.43 -28.16 -26.71
C ARG A 71 27.65 -26.82 -26.02
N THR A 72 26.83 -25.84 -26.36
CA THR A 72 26.77 -24.57 -25.63
C THR A 72 25.60 -24.66 -24.66
N VAL A 73 25.91 -24.68 -23.36
CA VAL A 73 24.92 -24.64 -22.28
C VAL A 73 24.94 -23.25 -21.68
N THR A 74 23.78 -22.61 -21.59
CA THR A 74 23.66 -21.34 -20.88
C THR A 74 23.66 -21.62 -19.37
N LEU A 75 24.86 -21.61 -18.78
CA LEU A 75 25.21 -22.00 -17.40
C LEU A 75 24.78 -20.99 -16.32
N THR A 76 24.04 -19.94 -16.66
CA THR A 76 23.51 -19.02 -15.66
C THR A 76 22.42 -19.71 -14.88
N ASP A 77 22.80 -20.52 -13.90
CA ASP A 77 21.92 -20.85 -12.80
C ASP A 77 21.59 -19.52 -12.15
N THR A 78 20.43 -18.96 -12.50
CA THR A 78 19.88 -17.88 -11.71
C THR A 78 19.47 -18.61 -10.45
N VAL A 79 20.40 -18.74 -9.48
CA VAL A 79 20.06 -18.87 -8.08
C VAL A 79 18.89 -17.95 -7.94
N ARG A 80 17.75 -18.54 -7.64
CA ARG A 80 16.44 -17.91 -7.60
C ARG A 80 16.59 -16.75 -6.63
N GLU A 81 17.03 -15.61 -7.14
CA GLU A 81 16.86 -14.31 -6.53
C GLU A 81 15.36 -14.16 -6.69
N VAL A 82 14.64 -14.76 -5.74
CA VAL A 82 13.31 -14.34 -5.41
C VAL A 82 13.52 -12.93 -4.89
N SER A 83 13.77 -11.99 -5.80
CA SER A 83 13.35 -10.63 -5.58
C SER A 83 11.86 -10.80 -5.46
N VAL A 84 11.42 -10.94 -4.21
CA VAL A 84 10.02 -10.88 -3.85
C VAL A 84 9.66 -9.43 -4.14
N ASP A 85 9.40 -9.14 -5.41
CA ASP A 85 8.90 -7.85 -5.88
C ASP A 85 7.42 -7.79 -5.50
N THR A 86 7.11 -8.00 -4.21
CA THR A 86 5.80 -7.67 -3.67
C THR A 86 5.72 -6.15 -3.65
N VAL A 87 5.07 -5.60 -4.67
CA VAL A 87 4.72 -4.18 -4.68
C VAL A 87 3.68 -3.98 -3.59
N ARG A 88 4.10 -3.42 -2.44
CA ARG A 88 3.21 -3.14 -1.32
C ARG A 88 2.38 -1.89 -1.64
N ILE A 89 1.15 -2.10 -2.09
CA ILE A 89 0.21 -1.00 -2.29
C ILE A 89 -0.43 -0.67 -0.93
N THR A 90 -0.17 0.54 -0.42
CA THR A 90 -0.83 1.03 0.80
C THR A 90 -2.16 1.65 0.40
N ILE A 91 -3.27 1.00 0.74
CA ILE A 91 -4.61 1.57 0.56
C ILE A 91 -4.86 2.52 1.75
N PRO A 92 -5.13 3.82 1.52
CA PRO A 92 -5.45 4.72 2.62
C PRO A 92 -6.77 4.30 3.27
N PRO A 93 -6.90 4.42 4.60
CA PRO A 93 -8.13 4.07 5.29
C PRO A 93 -9.29 4.91 4.76
N GLN A 94 -10.45 4.28 4.53
CA GLN A 94 -11.69 4.96 4.20
C GLN A 94 -12.04 5.90 5.36
N ARG A 95 -11.71 7.19 5.24
CA ARG A 95 -12.17 8.19 6.20
C ARG A 95 -13.62 8.47 5.92
N GLU A 96 -14.51 7.87 6.70
CA GLU A 96 -15.84 8.44 6.89
C GLU A 96 -15.62 9.85 7.45
N LYS A 97 -15.86 10.88 6.64
CA LYS A 97 -15.97 12.24 7.13
C LYS A 97 -17.13 12.22 8.11
N GLY A 98 -16.84 12.17 9.41
CA GLY A 98 -17.88 12.36 10.41
C GLY A 98 -18.65 13.63 10.05
N ASP A 99 -19.96 13.53 9.96
CA ASP A 99 -20.92 14.58 9.55
C ASP A 99 -20.99 15.76 10.53
N ALA A 100 -19.86 16.15 11.10
CA ALA A 100 -19.69 17.43 11.72
C ALA A 100 -19.61 18.48 10.61
N SER A 101 -20.77 19.03 10.22
CA SER A 101 -20.85 20.25 9.42
C SER A 101 -19.81 21.24 9.95
N ARG A 102 -18.95 21.74 9.05
CA ARG A 102 -17.81 22.62 9.36
C ARG A 102 -18.20 23.85 10.17
N TRP A 103 -19.50 24.18 10.18
CA TRP A 103 -20.08 25.31 10.88
C TRP A 103 -20.65 24.98 12.27
N ARG A 104 -20.74 23.71 12.67
CA ARG A 104 -21.35 23.32 13.96
C ARG A 104 -20.60 23.92 15.15
N LEU A 105 -19.28 23.77 15.20
CA LEU A 105 -18.44 24.30 16.27
C LEU A 105 -18.47 25.84 16.36
N PRO A 106 -18.26 26.61 15.27
CA PRO A 106 -18.31 28.06 15.36
C PRO A 106 -19.72 28.59 15.73
N VAL A 107 -20.80 27.93 15.29
CA VAL A 107 -22.18 28.31 15.68
C VAL A 107 -22.43 28.09 17.17
N ILE A 108 -21.97 26.96 17.72
CA ILE A 108 -22.08 26.66 19.16
C ILE A 108 -21.29 27.69 19.99
N ILE A 109 -20.07 28.04 19.57
CA ILE A 109 -19.23 29.03 20.26
C ILE A 109 -19.88 30.42 20.19
N ALA A 110 -20.40 30.83 19.03
CA ALA A 110 -21.09 32.11 18.89
C ALA A 110 -22.34 32.19 19.76
N ALA A 111 -23.14 31.12 19.83
CA ALA A 111 -24.35 31.07 20.65
C ALA A 111 -24.04 31.14 22.16
N THR A 112 -22.99 30.45 22.62
CA THR A 112 -22.57 30.51 24.04
C THR A 112 -22.03 31.88 24.43
N LEU A 113 -21.23 32.52 23.57
CA LEU A 113 -20.74 33.90 23.80
C LEU A 113 -21.89 34.91 23.87
N LEU A 114 -22.87 34.80 22.97
CA LEU A 114 -24.03 35.70 22.96
C LEU A 114 -24.89 35.52 24.22
N ALA A 115 -25.11 34.28 24.66
CA ALA A 115 -25.79 33.98 25.92
C ALA A 115 -25.06 34.57 27.14
N CYS A 116 -23.74 34.47 27.20
CA CYS A 116 -22.92 35.11 28.24
C CYS A 116 -23.05 36.64 28.23
N LEU A 117 -23.04 37.28 27.07
CA LEU A 117 -23.20 38.74 26.99
C LEU A 117 -24.57 39.20 27.47
N VAL A 118 -25.64 38.48 27.12
CA VAL A 118 -27.01 38.77 27.59
C VAL A 118 -27.10 38.59 29.11
N ALA A 119 -26.51 37.52 29.64
CA ALA A 119 -26.43 37.26 31.07
C ALA A 119 -25.71 38.39 31.83
N VAL A 120 -24.53 38.82 31.36
CA VAL A 120 -23.77 39.92 31.96
C VAL A 120 -24.56 41.23 31.88
N ARG A 121 -25.13 41.55 30.72
CA ARG A 121 -25.95 42.76 30.55
C ARG A 121 -27.15 42.79 31.50
N LYS A 122 -27.80 41.63 31.72
CA LYS A 122 -28.92 41.48 32.66
C LYS A 122 -28.50 41.65 34.12
N ILE A 123 -27.27 41.29 34.47
CA ILE A 123 -26.69 41.51 35.81
C ILE A 123 -26.30 42.98 36.01
N THR A 124 -25.79 43.66 34.98
CA THR A 124 -25.35 45.07 35.10
C THR A 124 -26.49 46.10 35.09
N ARG A 125 -27.69 45.73 34.62
CA ARG A 125 -28.84 46.63 34.46
C ARG A 125 -29.97 46.40 35.47
N GLY A 126 -29.85 45.43 36.38
CA GLY A 126 -30.86 45.11 37.39
C GLY A 126 -30.24 45.00 38.76
#